data_AF-A0AAV8S4D8-F1
#
_entry.id   AF-A0AAV8S4D8-F1
#
_cell.length_a   1.000
_cell.length_b   1.000
_cell.length_c   1.000
_cell.angle_alpha   90.00
_cell.angle_beta   90.00
_cell.angle_gamma   90.00
#
_symmetry.space_group_name_H-M   'P 1'
#
loop_
_entity.id
_entity.type
_entity.pdbx_description
1 polymer ?
#
loop_
_entity_poly.entity_id
_entity_poly.type
_entity_poly.pdbx_seq_one_letter_code
_entity_poly.pdbx_strand_id
1 'polypeptide(L)'
;MINVTDSFVSLGHWPSAGSFGFNTDILATNPINLSVVLGVLIFFGKGVYNRKNRILTTIRNSEELRGGAIEQLEKARDRLRKMEIEADPFRVNEQLENYKNETIYFEQQKALNQVRLRVFQQALQGALGALNSCLTNELHLRTISPNIGMFGAMKEITD
;
A
#
# COMPACT_ATOMS: atom_id res chain seq x y z
N MET A 1 -8.82 33.86 -3.05
CA MET A 1 -9.89 34.60 -3.74
C MET A 1 -11.15 34.50 -2.90
N ILE A 2 -11.62 35.62 -2.39
CA ILE A 2 -12.79 35.75 -1.52
C ILE A 2 -13.89 36.28 -2.44
N ASN A 3 -14.99 35.54 -2.61
CA ASN A 3 -16.16 36.06 -3.33
C ASN A 3 -17.31 36.25 -2.36
N VAL A 4 -17.49 37.53 -2.02
CA VAL A 4 -18.68 38.14 -1.46
C VAL A 4 -19.82 37.95 -2.46
N THR A 5 -20.96 37.45 -2.00
CA THR A 5 -22.22 37.61 -2.72
C THR A 5 -23.34 37.74 -1.70
N ASP A 6 -23.88 38.95 -1.67
CA ASP A 6 -25.05 39.36 -0.94
C ASP A 6 -26.30 38.58 -1.37
N SER A 7 -27.12 38.20 -0.41
CA SER A 7 -28.54 37.96 -0.66
C SER A 7 -29.35 38.22 0.60
N PHE A 8 -29.62 39.51 0.81
CA PHE A 8 -30.73 39.99 1.63
C PHE A 8 -32.06 39.65 0.93
N VAL A 9 -32.85 38.75 1.51
CA VAL A 9 -34.29 38.54 1.25
C VAL A 9 -34.92 38.33 2.64
N SER A 10 -35.40 39.38 3.29
CA SER A 10 -36.76 39.95 3.23
C SER A 10 -37.87 39.05 3.82
N LEU A 11 -38.34 39.50 5.00
CA LEU A 11 -39.73 39.53 5.46
C LEU A 11 -40.38 38.26 6.05
N GLY A 12 -40.09 38.01 7.33
CA GLY A 12 -40.97 37.31 8.27
C GLY A 12 -41.33 38.25 9.42
N HIS A 13 -42.58 38.70 9.45
CA HIS A 13 -43.19 39.61 10.43
C HIS A 13 -42.96 39.14 11.89
N TRP A 14 -42.23 39.95 12.68
CA TRP A 14 -42.29 39.93 14.14
C TRP A 14 -42.94 41.24 14.58
N PRO A 15 -43.96 41.24 15.45
CA PRO A 15 -44.55 42.48 15.94
C PRO A 15 -43.46 43.21 16.72
N SER A 16 -43.12 44.41 16.25
CA SER A 16 -42.18 45.33 16.89
C SER A 16 -42.80 45.84 18.19
N ALA A 17 -42.86 44.99 19.20
CA ALA A 17 -43.28 45.35 20.54
C ALA A 17 -42.12 46.07 21.23
N GLY A 18 -42.30 47.37 21.43
CA GLY A 18 -41.53 48.15 22.38
C GLY A 18 -40.19 48.64 21.85
N SER A 19 -40.19 49.89 21.37
CA SER A 19 -39.05 50.79 21.56
C SER A 19 -38.48 50.55 22.96
N PHE A 20 -37.19 50.18 23.07
CA PHE A 20 -36.47 50.19 24.34
C PHE A 20 -36.30 51.66 24.77
N GLY A 21 -37.40 52.27 25.20
CA GLY A 21 -37.40 53.56 25.87
C GLY A 21 -36.81 53.32 27.26
N PHE A 22 -35.52 53.57 27.41
CA PHE A 22 -34.92 53.64 28.74
C PHE A 22 -35.55 54.85 29.44
N ASN A 23 -36.63 54.63 30.20
CA ASN A 23 -37.23 55.67 31.04
C ASN A 23 -36.19 56.11 32.08
N THR A 24 -35.66 57.32 31.92
CA THR A 24 -34.74 57.94 32.89
C THR A 24 -35.40 58.21 34.25
N ASP A 25 -36.73 58.20 34.35
CA ASP A 25 -37.47 58.22 35.62
C ASP A 25 -37.26 56.97 36.48
N ILE A 26 -36.97 55.81 35.87
CA ILE A 26 -36.68 54.56 36.59
C ILE A 26 -35.30 54.60 37.27
N LEU A 27 -34.40 55.44 36.75
CA LEU A 27 -33.03 55.66 37.24
C LEU A 27 -32.96 56.75 38.31
N ALA A 28 -33.84 57.76 38.24
CA ALA A 28 -33.80 58.94 39.10
C ALA A 28 -34.61 58.79 40.42
N THR A 29 -35.57 57.86 40.49
CA THR A 29 -36.56 57.86 41.59
C THR A 29 -36.13 57.08 42.84
N ASN A 30 -35.30 56.02 42.74
CA ASN A 30 -34.76 55.37 43.94
C ASN A 30 -33.51 54.50 43.62
N PRO A 31 -32.30 54.85 44.09
CA PRO A 31 -31.09 54.02 43.90
C PRO A 31 -31.24 52.57 44.40
N ILE A 32 -32.20 52.32 45.30
CA ILE A 32 -32.56 50.99 45.78
C ILE A 32 -33.10 50.11 44.63
N ASN A 33 -34.00 50.62 43.78
CA ASN A 33 -34.57 49.82 42.70
C ASN A 33 -33.52 49.47 41.62
N LEU A 34 -32.62 50.42 41.32
CA LEU A 34 -31.54 50.21 40.36
C LEU A 34 -30.57 49.12 40.81
N SER A 35 -30.19 49.11 42.09
CA SER A 35 -29.28 48.10 42.63
C SER A 35 -29.86 46.68 42.59
N VAL A 36 -31.18 46.54 42.81
CA VAL A 36 -31.88 45.25 42.71
C VAL A 36 -31.87 44.72 41.28
N VAL A 37 -32.24 45.54 40.30
CA VAL A 37 -32.26 45.14 38.87
C VAL A 37 -30.84 44.83 38.39
N LEU A 38 -29.85 45.63 38.76
CA LEU A 38 -28.44 45.39 38.43
C LEU A 38 -27.94 44.08 39.06
N GLY A 39 -28.32 43.79 40.31
CA GLY A 39 -27.99 42.53 40.99
C GLY A 39 -28.55 41.30 40.27
N VAL A 40 -29.82 41.36 39.84
CA VAL A 40 -30.46 40.29 39.05
C VAL A 40 -29.75 40.11 37.69
N LEU A 41 -29.45 41.21 37.00
CA LEU A 41 -28.77 41.16 35.70
C LEU A 41 -27.36 40.56 35.81
N ILE A 42 -26.59 40.93 36.84
CA ILE A 42 -25.26 40.36 37.09
C ILE A 42 -25.37 38.87 37.46
N PHE A 43 -26.38 38.48 38.25
CA PHE A 43 -26.61 37.08 38.62
C PHE A 43 -26.87 36.19 37.40
N PHE A 44 -27.79 36.59 36.51
CA PHE A 44 -28.08 35.85 35.28
C PHE A 44 -26.94 35.96 34.25
N GLY A 45 -26.24 37.10 34.17
CA GLY A 45 -25.12 37.31 33.25
C GLY A 45 -23.92 36.40 33.51
N LYS A 46 -23.65 36.07 34.79
CA LYS A 46 -22.58 35.12 35.17
C LYS A 46 -22.77 33.73 34.55
N GLY A 47 -24.01 33.26 34.42
CA GLY A 47 -24.31 31.96 33.79
C GLY A 47 -23.90 31.90 32.32
N VAL A 48 -24.18 32.97 31.57
CA VAL A 48 -23.80 33.10 30.14
C VAL A 48 -22.28 33.22 30.00
N TYR A 49 -21.64 34.01 30.86
CA TYR A 49 -20.19 34.17 30.87
C TYR A 49 -19.47 32.84 31.16
N ASN A 50 -19.94 32.07 32.16
CA ASN A 50 -19.40 30.75 32.48
C ASN A 50 -19.55 29.76 31.31
N ARG A 51 -20.68 29.81 30.60
CA ARG A 51 -20.91 28.99 29.41
C ARG A 51 -19.93 29.34 28.28
N LYS A 52 -19.72 30.64 28.02
CA LYS A 52 -18.77 31.13 27.02
C LYS A 52 -17.34 30.66 27.34
N ASN A 53 -16.92 30.80 28.60
CA ASN A 53 -15.59 30.38 29.02
C ASN A 53 -15.38 28.87 28.84
N ARG A 54 -16.37 28.05 29.21
CA ARG A 54 -16.32 26.59 29.02
C ARG A 54 -16.17 26.20 27.55
N ILE A 55 -16.96 26.80 26.66
CA ILE A 55 -16.89 26.53 25.22
C ILE A 55 -15.51 26.92 24.67
N LEU A 56 -15.00 28.10 25.02
CA LEU A 56 -13.69 28.57 24.57
C LEU A 56 -12.57 27.62 25.00
N THR A 57 -12.60 27.14 26.25
CA THR A 57 -11.60 26.19 26.76
C THR A 57 -11.67 24.84 26.04
N THR A 58 -12.87 24.34 25.73
CA THR A 58 -13.04 23.07 25.00
C THR A 58 -12.55 23.19 23.56
N ILE A 59 -12.83 24.31 22.88
CA ILE A 59 -12.34 24.56 21.52
C ILE A 59 -10.82 24.62 21.51
N ARG A 60 -10.21 25.45 22.37
CA ARG A 60 -8.75 25.57 22.44
C ARG A 60 -8.07 24.24 22.73
N ASN A 61 -8.58 23.47 23.69
CA ASN A 61 -8.03 22.15 24.00
C ASN A 61 -8.14 21.19 22.81
N SER A 62 -9.27 21.21 22.10
CA SER A 62 -9.44 20.40 20.89
C SER A 62 -8.51 20.82 19.75
N GLU A 63 -8.23 22.12 19.60
CA GLU A 63 -7.30 22.64 18.60
C GLU A 63 -5.85 22.26 18.93
N GLU A 64 -5.44 22.36 20.19
CA GLU A 64 -4.12 21.93 20.66
C GLU A 64 -3.91 20.42 20.45
N LEU A 65 -4.90 19.59 20.83
CA LEU A 65 -4.87 18.14 20.59
C LEU A 65 -4.80 17.81 19.10
N ARG A 66 -5.57 18.52 18.27
CA ARG A 66 -5.56 18.33 16.81
C ARG A 66 -4.21 18.73 16.21
N GLY A 67 -3.62 19.84 16.67
CA GLY A 67 -2.28 20.26 16.26
C GLY A 67 -1.23 19.18 16.56
N GLY A 68 -1.21 18.69 17.81
CA GLY A 68 -0.29 17.62 18.22
C GLY A 68 -0.51 16.31 17.46
N ALA A 69 -1.76 15.93 17.18
CA ALA A 69 -2.08 14.74 16.39
C ALA A 69 -1.63 14.86 14.92
N ILE A 70 -1.80 16.04 14.32
CA ILE A 70 -1.34 16.31 12.95
C ILE A 70 0.19 16.25 12.88
N GLU A 71 0.90 16.83 13.84
CA GLU A 71 2.37 16.78 13.89
C GLU A 71 2.87 15.33 14.03
N GLN A 72 2.25 14.53 14.91
CA GLN A 72 2.57 13.12 15.03
C GLN A 72 2.30 12.34 13.74
N LEU A 73 1.17 12.62 13.06
CA LEU A 73 0.82 12.00 11.79
C LEU A 73 1.84 12.35 10.70
N GLU A 74 2.25 13.62 10.60
CA GLU A 74 3.23 14.09 9.63
C GLU A 74 4.59 13.42 9.87
N LYS A 75 5.04 13.38 11.13
CA LYS A 75 6.27 12.70 11.52
C LYS A 75 6.24 11.19 11.23
N ALA A 76 5.10 10.52 11.45
CA ALA A 76 4.93 9.12 11.10
C ALA A 76 4.99 8.91 9.58
N ARG A 77 4.35 9.80 8.81
CA ARG A 77 4.36 9.75 7.34
C ARG A 77 5.76 9.96 6.77
N ASP A 78 6.54 10.89 7.31
CA ASP A 78 7.92 11.12 6.86
C ASP A 78 8.83 9.93 7.17
N ARG A 79 8.65 9.29 8.33
CA ARG A 79 9.36 8.04 8.67
C ARG A 79 9.01 6.92 7.68
N LEU A 80 7.73 6.78 7.33
CA LEU A 80 7.28 5.81 6.34
C LEU A 80 7.86 6.10 4.97
N ARG A 81 7.83 7.36 4.51
CA ARG A 81 8.43 7.76 3.22
C ARG A 81 9.93 7.45 3.18
N LYS A 82 10.65 7.68 4.27
CA LYS A 82 12.07 7.33 4.38
C LYS A 82 12.29 5.81 4.23
N MET A 83 11.49 5.01 4.94
CA MET A 83 11.56 3.54 4.83
C MET A 83 11.16 3.04 3.45
N GLU A 84 10.18 3.67 2.79
CA GLU A 84 9.74 3.31 1.44
C GLU A 84 10.83 3.58 0.40
N ILE A 85 11.47 4.75 0.45
CA ILE A 85 12.62 5.07 -0.42
C ILE A 85 13.80 4.13 -0.15
N GLU A 86 13.98 3.70 1.09
CA GLU A 86 15.02 2.72 1.43
C GLU A 86 14.66 1.31 0.95
N ALA A 87 13.38 0.90 1.03
CA ALA A 87 12.90 -0.44 0.67
C ALA A 87 12.70 -0.67 -0.84
N ASP A 88 12.33 0.36 -1.59
CA ASP A 88 12.11 0.29 -3.03
C ASP A 88 13.33 -0.22 -3.84
N PRO A 89 14.57 0.27 -3.60
CA PRO A 89 15.74 -0.26 -4.28
C PRO A 89 16.02 -1.73 -3.91
N PHE A 90 15.69 -2.17 -2.70
CA PHE A 90 15.84 -3.59 -2.33
C PHE A 90 14.86 -4.48 -3.10
N ARG A 91 13.61 -4.04 -3.29
CA ARG A 91 12.61 -4.80 -4.06
C ARG A 91 13.00 -4.92 -5.54
N VAL A 92 13.45 -3.82 -6.14
CA VAL A 92 13.92 -3.82 -7.54
C VAL A 92 15.19 -4.66 -7.68
N ASN A 93 16.11 -4.57 -6.71
CA ASN A 93 17.33 -5.37 -6.72
C ASN A 93 17.05 -6.87 -6.59
N GLU A 94 16.16 -7.29 -5.69
CA GLU A 94 15.74 -8.69 -5.56
C GLU A 94 15.13 -9.24 -6.85
N GLN A 95 14.26 -8.47 -7.50
CA GLN A 95 13.69 -8.86 -8.80
C GLN A 95 14.76 -8.99 -9.88
N LEU A 96 15.72 -8.07 -9.91
CA LEU A 96 16.84 -8.11 -10.86
C LEU A 96 17.75 -9.31 -10.62
N GLU A 97 18.05 -9.63 -9.36
CA GLU A 97 18.85 -10.80 -8.98
C GLU A 97 18.14 -12.11 -9.35
N ASN A 98 16.83 -12.20 -9.12
CA ASN A 98 16.03 -13.36 -9.52
C ASN A 98 16.06 -13.56 -11.04
N TYR A 99 15.83 -12.51 -11.83
CA TYR A 99 15.88 -12.59 -13.29
C TYR A 99 17.28 -13.02 -13.80
N LYS A 100 18.34 -12.49 -13.18
CA LYS A 100 19.72 -12.87 -13.52
C LYS A 100 20.00 -14.33 -13.18
N ASN A 101 19.51 -14.82 -12.03
CA ASN A 101 19.66 -16.21 -11.61
C ASN A 101 18.91 -17.17 -12.53
N GLU A 102 17.68 -16.81 -12.94
CA GLU A 102 16.91 -17.58 -13.93
C GLU A 102 17.65 -17.67 -15.27
N THR A 103 18.21 -16.55 -15.73
CA THR A 103 18.99 -16.51 -16.98
C THR A 103 20.23 -17.40 -16.91
N ILE A 104 20.97 -17.35 -15.79
CA ILE A 104 22.16 -18.19 -15.57
C ILE A 104 21.76 -19.67 -15.58
N TYR A 105 20.68 -20.04 -14.88
CA TYR A 105 20.22 -21.43 -14.83
C TYR A 105 19.85 -21.97 -16.22
N PHE A 106 19.14 -21.16 -17.01
CA PHE A 106 18.78 -21.51 -18.38
C PHE A 106 20.01 -21.71 -19.28
N GLU A 107 20.96 -20.77 -19.25
CA GLU A 107 22.20 -20.87 -20.04
C GLU A 107 23.06 -22.06 -19.57
N GLN A 108 23.09 -22.37 -18.26
CA GLN A 108 23.76 -23.57 -17.74
C GLN A 108 23.13 -24.85 -18.29
N GLN A 109 21.79 -24.98 -18.25
CA GLN A 109 21.12 -26.15 -18.82
C GLN A 109 21.39 -26.28 -20.32
N LYS A 110 21.36 -25.17 -21.06
CA LYS A 110 21.66 -25.14 -22.50
C LYS A 110 23.09 -25.57 -22.77
N ALA A 111 24.06 -25.04 -22.05
CA ALA A 111 25.47 -25.42 -22.18
C ALA A 111 25.68 -26.91 -21.82
N LEU A 112 25.05 -27.39 -20.73
CA LEU A 112 25.11 -28.78 -20.32
C LEU A 112 24.53 -29.71 -21.40
N ASN A 113 23.38 -29.37 -21.96
CA ASN A 113 22.77 -30.16 -23.03
C ASN A 113 23.62 -30.18 -24.30
N GLN A 114 24.24 -29.05 -24.66
CA GLN A 114 25.18 -29.00 -25.78
C GLN A 114 26.41 -29.87 -25.55
N VAL A 115 26.99 -29.84 -24.35
CA VAL A 115 28.14 -30.70 -24.00
C VAL A 115 27.73 -32.16 -23.99
N ARG A 116 26.58 -32.50 -23.40
CA ARG A 116 26.05 -33.87 -23.38
C ARG A 116 25.88 -34.43 -24.79
N LEU A 117 25.32 -33.63 -25.71
CA LEU A 117 25.15 -34.04 -27.09
C LEU A 117 26.49 -34.25 -27.80
N ARG A 118 27.46 -33.35 -27.61
CA ARG A 118 28.82 -33.51 -28.18
C ARG A 118 29.55 -34.74 -27.65
N VAL A 119 29.50 -34.96 -26.34
CA VAL A 119 30.10 -36.15 -25.71
C VAL A 119 29.44 -37.42 -26.23
N PHE A 120 28.11 -37.42 -26.38
CA PHE A 120 27.38 -38.55 -26.94
C PHE A 120 27.80 -38.85 -28.40
N GLN A 121 27.87 -37.81 -29.24
CA GLN A 121 28.31 -37.95 -30.63
C GLN A 121 29.76 -38.47 -30.71
N GLN A 122 30.66 -37.96 -29.86
CA GLN A 122 32.04 -38.39 -29.83
C GLN A 122 32.16 -39.87 -29.38
N ALA A 123 31.39 -40.28 -28.36
CA ALA A 123 31.35 -41.66 -27.92
C ALA A 123 30.79 -42.58 -29.03
N LEU A 124 29.75 -42.15 -29.74
CA LEU A 124 29.17 -42.89 -30.86
C LEU A 124 30.18 -43.06 -32.00
N GLN A 125 30.89 -42.00 -32.36
CA GLN A 125 31.91 -42.04 -33.42
C GLN A 125 33.10 -42.92 -33.01
N GLY A 126 33.52 -42.87 -31.74
CA GLY A 126 34.55 -43.76 -31.19
C GLY A 126 34.13 -45.23 -31.22
N ALA A 127 32.89 -45.53 -30.82
CA ALA A 127 32.33 -46.88 -30.88
C ALA A 127 32.22 -47.40 -32.32
N LEU A 128 31.75 -46.56 -33.25
CA LEU A 128 31.70 -46.91 -34.68
C LEU A 128 33.09 -47.16 -35.25
N GLY A 129 34.09 -46.33 -34.90
CA GLY A 129 35.48 -46.56 -35.31
C GLY A 129 36.03 -47.89 -34.79
N ALA A 130 35.78 -48.21 -33.51
CA ALA A 130 36.18 -49.47 -32.91
C ALA A 130 35.48 -50.67 -33.58
N LEU A 131 34.17 -50.61 -33.78
CA LEU A 131 33.40 -51.65 -34.48
C LEU A 131 33.93 -51.86 -35.90
N ASN A 132 34.19 -50.80 -36.64
CA ASN A 132 34.70 -50.88 -38.02
C ASN A 132 36.11 -51.50 -38.07
N SER A 133 36.93 -51.27 -37.05
CA SER A 133 38.25 -51.93 -36.93
C SER A 133 38.17 -53.40 -36.50
N CYS A 134 37.08 -53.82 -35.87
CA CYS A 134 36.87 -55.16 -35.32
C CYS A 134 35.96 -56.05 -36.20
N LEU A 135 35.49 -55.51 -37.34
CA LEU A 135 34.52 -56.09 -38.27
C LEU A 135 35.08 -57.35 -38.95
N THR A 136 35.08 -58.45 -38.19
CA THR A 136 35.59 -59.77 -38.57
C THR A 136 34.43 -60.75 -38.71
N ASN A 137 34.63 -61.85 -39.46
CA ASN A 137 33.58 -62.86 -39.71
C ASN A 137 32.99 -63.44 -38.41
N GLU A 138 33.79 -63.52 -37.34
CA GLU A 138 33.35 -63.98 -36.01
C GLU A 138 32.41 -63.00 -35.31
N LEU A 139 32.72 -61.69 -35.36
CA LEU A 139 31.86 -60.65 -34.78
C LEU A 139 30.50 -60.57 -35.50
N HIS A 140 30.49 -60.79 -36.83
CA HIS A 140 29.26 -60.87 -37.62
C HIS A 140 28.34 -62.00 -37.12
N LEU A 141 28.86 -63.22 -36.98
CA LEU A 141 28.07 -64.37 -36.53
C LEU A 141 27.57 -64.19 -35.10
N ARG A 142 28.43 -63.66 -34.21
CA ARG A 142 28.09 -63.39 -32.81
C ARG A 142 27.03 -62.30 -32.62
N THR A 143 26.87 -61.41 -33.62
CA THR A 143 25.84 -60.36 -33.61
C THR A 143 24.54 -60.80 -34.28
N ILE A 144 24.62 -61.50 -35.42
CA ILE A 144 23.45 -61.88 -36.22
C ILE A 144 22.59 -62.94 -35.51
N SER A 145 23.20 -63.96 -34.91
CA SER A 145 22.46 -65.06 -34.26
C SER A 145 21.50 -64.57 -33.14
N PRO A 146 21.93 -63.75 -32.17
CA PRO A 146 21.02 -63.21 -31.17
C PRO A 146 20.00 -62.22 -31.74
N ASN A 147 20.35 -61.41 -32.75
CA ASN A 147 19.38 -60.49 -33.39
C ASN A 147 18.23 -61.24 -34.08
N ILE A 148 18.50 -62.39 -34.72
CA ILE A 148 17.45 -63.26 -35.31
C ILE A 148 16.53 -63.80 -34.21
N GLY A 149 17.09 -64.28 -33.11
CA GLY A 149 16.31 -64.78 -31.98
C GLY A 149 15.41 -63.71 -31.36
N MET A 150 15.95 -62.49 -31.18
CA MET A 150 15.19 -61.36 -30.65
C MET A 150 14.07 -60.92 -31.60
N PHE A 151 14.31 -60.93 -32.91
CA PHE A 151 13.28 -60.62 -33.91
C PHE A 151 12.15 -61.67 -33.91
N GLY A 152 12.50 -62.95 -33.72
CA GLY A 152 11.52 -64.02 -33.51
C GLY A 152 10.62 -63.76 -32.31
N ALA A 153 11.22 -63.41 -31.16
CA ALA A 153 10.48 -63.08 -29.94
C ALA A 153 9.59 -61.83 -30.10
N MET A 154 10.07 -60.80 -30.82
CA MET A 154 9.27 -59.60 -31.10
C MET A 154 8.03 -59.90 -31.94
N LYS A 155 8.15 -60.82 -32.88
CA LYS A 155 7.02 -61.29 -33.71
C LYS A 155 6.00 -62.05 -32.86
N GLU A 156 6.47 -62.90 -31.96
CA GLU A 156 5.63 -63.68 -31.03
C GLU A 156 4.87 -62.82 -30.00
N ILE A 157 5.36 -61.61 -29.70
CA ILE A 157 4.68 -60.62 -28.84
C ILE A 157 3.61 -59.81 -29.59
N THR A 158 3.68 -59.77 -30.92
CA THR A 158 2.78 -58.96 -31.77
C THR A 158 1.60 -59.77 -32.35
N ASP A 159 1.69 -61.10 -32.34
CA ASP A 159 0.59 -62.04 -32.64
C ASP A 159 -0.30 -62.30 -31.40
#